data_AF-A0A5P9F195-F1
#
_entry.id   AF-A0A5P9F195-F1
#
_cell.length_a   1.000
_cell.length_b   1.000
_cell.length_c   1.000
_cell.angle_alpha   90.00
_cell.angle_beta   90.00
_cell.angle_gamma   90.00
#
_symmetry.space_group_name_H-M   'P 1'
#
loop_
_entity.id
_entity.type
_entity.pdbx_description
1 polymer ?
#
loop_
_entity_poly.entity_id
_entity_poly.type
_entity_poly.pdbx_seq_one_letter_code
_entity_poly.pdbx_strand_id
1 'polypeptide(L)'
;MPVREFDRFKIFTASGKRLGEASNLVISAHGAATKQHFYTNGHGGDNIFFFSPHGYSLSDPGISSVLSGNAKYHEWIKKGKVCHNYTLSKYQGYHGTTTGQILGRVTRPFIKGESYTDVQNALDNAHKHNQDYSSLDPNNPIHQKMLANIKPVMEADLLTIRHRVGKDDPTLVDVINTLHANKLHYDNIYCSFCRSEVSLNNILIGTPSWDSKFQRVSH
;
A
#
# COMPACT_ATOMS: atom_id res chain seq x y z
N MET A 1 19.14 -1.77 -5.89
CA MET A 1 17.88 -1.38 -5.22
C MET A 1 17.79 -2.17 -3.94
N PRO A 2 17.62 -1.54 -2.76
CA PRO A 2 17.47 -2.25 -1.50
C PRO A 2 16.08 -2.91 -1.45
N VAL A 3 15.96 -4.06 -2.12
CA VAL A 3 14.74 -4.87 -2.19
C VAL A 3 15.00 -6.20 -1.51
N ARG A 4 14.14 -6.55 -0.56
CA ARG A 4 14.13 -7.90 0.00
C ARG A 4 12.98 -8.68 -0.60
N GLU A 5 13.31 -9.85 -1.13
CA GLU A 5 12.32 -10.77 -1.65
C GLU A 5 11.94 -11.81 -0.59
N PHE A 6 10.63 -11.99 -0.43
CA PHE A 6 10.01 -13.10 0.27
C PHE A 6 9.37 -14.02 -0.78
N ASP A 7 8.90 -15.19 -0.36
CA ASP A 7 8.30 -16.16 -1.29
C ASP A 7 7.10 -15.54 -2.04
N ARG A 8 6.23 -14.81 -1.33
CA ARG A 8 4.96 -14.27 -1.86
C ARG A 8 4.92 -12.75 -2.09
N PHE A 9 5.93 -12.00 -1.65
CA PHE A 9 5.95 -10.54 -1.78
C PHE A 9 7.37 -9.99 -1.80
N LYS A 10 7.51 -8.72 -2.17
CA LYS A 10 8.77 -7.97 -2.10
C LYS A 10 8.58 -6.75 -1.24
N ILE A 11 9.62 -6.36 -0.52
CA ILE A 11 9.66 -5.10 0.23
C ILE A 11 10.79 -4.24 -0.30
N PHE A 12 10.46 -2.99 -0.62
CA PHE A 12 11.35 -1.92 -1.03
C PHE A 12 11.56 -0.99 0.15
N THR A 13 12.78 -0.49 0.31
CA THR A 13 13.11 0.57 1.27
C THR A 13 13.85 1.68 0.55
N ALA A 14 13.98 2.85 1.17
CA ALA A 14 14.76 3.94 0.57
C ALA A 14 16.26 3.58 0.49
N SER A 15 16.94 4.05 -0.55
CA SER A 15 18.38 3.89 -0.72
C SER A 15 19.14 4.46 0.49
N GLY A 16 20.04 3.66 1.06
CA GLY A 16 20.81 4.02 2.26
C GLY A 16 20.12 3.71 3.59
N LYS A 17 18.86 3.25 3.58
CA LYS A 17 18.12 2.82 4.77
C LYS A 17 18.11 1.30 4.93
N ARG A 18 17.92 0.84 6.16
CA ARG A 18 17.77 -0.58 6.46
C ARG A 18 16.29 -0.95 6.41
N LEU A 19 15.99 -2.10 5.80
CA LEU A 19 14.64 -2.65 5.81
C LEU A 19 14.15 -2.84 7.25
N GLY A 20 12.92 -2.38 7.53
CA GLY A 20 12.31 -2.42 8.87
C GLY A 20 12.80 -1.33 9.82
N GLU A 21 13.61 -0.37 9.34
CA GLU A 21 13.99 0.82 10.12
C GLU A 21 12.86 1.87 10.13
N ALA A 22 12.08 1.95 9.05
CA ALA A 22 10.91 2.81 9.01
C ALA A 22 9.80 2.25 9.90
N SER A 23 9.12 3.11 10.66
CA SER A 23 7.97 2.72 11.49
C SER A 23 6.71 2.45 10.66
N ASN A 24 6.67 2.92 9.40
CA ASN A 24 5.54 2.77 8.51
C ASN A 24 5.82 1.73 7.42
N LEU A 25 4.81 0.94 7.09
CA LEU A 25 4.78 0.07 5.92
C LEU A 25 3.59 0.46 5.05
N VAL A 26 3.81 0.66 3.76
CA VAL A 26 2.75 0.77 2.77
C VAL A 26 2.61 -0.57 2.05
N ILE A 27 1.42 -1.15 2.03
CA ILE A 27 1.09 -2.33 1.22
C ILE A 27 0.35 -1.85 -0.02
N SER A 28 0.95 -2.05 -1.19
CA SER A 28 0.33 -1.76 -2.48
C SER A 28 0.11 -3.05 -3.27
N ALA A 29 -1.16 -3.43 -3.42
CA ALA A 29 -1.58 -4.69 -4.05
C ALA A 29 -2.99 -4.58 -4.68
N HIS A 30 -3.41 -5.61 -5.41
CA HIS A 30 -4.84 -5.87 -5.51
C HIS A 30 -5.33 -6.49 -4.21
N GLY A 31 -6.56 -6.13 -3.82
CA GLY A 31 -7.21 -6.67 -2.64
C GLY A 31 -8.60 -7.17 -2.98
N ALA A 32 -8.96 -8.31 -2.41
CA ALA A 32 -10.32 -8.85 -2.46
C ALA A 32 -10.74 -9.22 -1.04
N ALA A 33 -11.90 -8.73 -0.61
CA ALA A 33 -12.45 -9.09 0.68
C ALA A 33 -12.72 -10.60 0.77
N THR A 34 -12.36 -11.16 1.92
CA THR A 34 -12.71 -12.53 2.29
C THR A 34 -13.78 -12.52 3.38
N LYS A 35 -14.39 -13.67 3.63
CA LYS A 35 -15.30 -13.84 4.79
C LYS A 35 -14.57 -13.98 6.13
N GLN A 36 -13.24 -13.97 6.12
CA GLN A 36 -12.42 -14.16 7.30
C GLN A 36 -12.07 -12.82 7.96
N HIS A 37 -11.79 -12.89 9.25
CA HIS A 37 -11.32 -11.79 10.06
C HIS A 37 -10.13 -12.24 10.90
N PHE A 38 -9.33 -11.30 11.35
CA PHE A 38 -8.24 -11.55 12.30
C PHE A 38 -8.15 -10.42 13.32
N TYR A 39 -7.59 -10.70 14.50
CA TYR A 39 -7.28 -9.66 15.48
C TYR A 39 -5.93 -9.04 15.13
N THR A 40 -5.76 -7.73 15.29
CA THR A 40 -4.47 -7.08 14.99
C THR A 40 -3.39 -7.36 16.03
N ASN A 41 -3.75 -7.83 17.23
CA ASN A 41 -2.76 -8.13 18.28
C ASN A 41 -1.96 -9.40 17.97
N GLY A 42 -0.64 -9.38 18.22
CA GLY A 42 0.23 -10.56 18.08
C GLY A 42 0.80 -10.81 16.68
N HIS A 43 0.52 -9.93 15.72
CA HIS A 43 0.91 -10.14 14.32
C HIS A 43 1.92 -9.10 13.78
N GLY A 44 2.45 -8.17 14.59
CA GLY A 44 3.55 -7.27 14.17
C GLY A 44 3.14 -6.01 13.40
N GLY A 45 1.84 -5.71 13.34
CA GLY A 45 1.29 -4.42 12.90
C GLY A 45 0.38 -3.84 13.98
N ASP A 46 0.77 -2.70 14.54
CA ASP A 46 0.03 -2.09 15.65
C ASP A 46 -1.20 -1.31 15.17
N ASN A 47 -1.11 -0.65 14.01
CA ASN A 47 -2.21 0.11 13.43
C ASN A 47 -2.36 -0.25 11.95
N ILE A 48 -3.59 -0.50 11.50
CA ILE A 48 -3.89 -0.76 10.09
C ILE A 48 -4.77 0.36 9.55
N PHE A 49 -4.31 1.02 8.49
CA PHE A 49 -5.01 2.13 7.84
C PHE A 49 -5.45 1.71 6.44
N PHE A 50 -6.70 1.98 6.08
CA PHE A 50 -7.25 1.64 4.77
C PHE A 50 -7.64 2.90 4.01
N PHE A 51 -7.24 3.00 2.74
CA PHE A 51 -7.53 4.16 1.89
C PHE A 51 -8.95 4.19 1.30
N SER A 52 -9.69 3.09 1.37
CA SER A 52 -11.10 3.00 0.98
C SER A 52 -11.95 2.38 2.08
N PRO A 53 -13.29 2.57 2.08
CA PRO A 53 -14.20 1.80 2.91
C PRO A 53 -14.22 0.31 2.50
N HIS A 54 -14.60 -0.57 3.43
CA HIS A 54 -14.88 -1.96 3.09
C HIS A 54 -16.04 -2.05 2.09
N GLY A 55 -15.94 -2.95 1.12
CA GLY A 55 -16.91 -3.10 0.03
C GLY A 55 -16.60 -2.26 -1.21
N TYR A 56 -15.62 -1.35 -1.16
CA TYR A 56 -15.28 -0.45 -2.26
C TYR A 56 -13.99 -0.87 -2.97
N SER A 57 -13.98 -0.63 -4.28
CA SER A 57 -12.71 -0.57 -5.03
C SER A 57 -11.99 0.72 -4.67
N LEU A 58 -10.66 0.71 -4.65
CA LEU A 58 -9.87 1.92 -4.44
C LEU A 58 -9.44 2.47 -5.80
N SER A 59 -9.76 3.72 -6.08
CA SER A 59 -9.09 4.48 -7.14
C SER A 59 -7.67 4.75 -6.67
N ASP A 60 -6.69 4.14 -7.35
CA ASP A 60 -5.30 4.12 -6.92
C ASP A 60 -4.76 5.55 -6.71
N PRO A 61 -4.39 5.92 -5.47
CA PRO A 61 -3.82 7.24 -5.22
C PRO A 61 -2.41 7.42 -5.80
N GLY A 62 -1.68 6.34 -6.07
CA GLY A 62 -0.25 6.35 -6.36
C GLY A 62 0.60 6.52 -5.10
N ILE A 63 1.79 5.91 -5.09
CA ILE A 63 2.65 5.85 -3.89
C ILE A 63 3.09 7.24 -3.43
N SER A 64 3.48 8.12 -4.36
CA SER A 64 3.87 9.50 -4.00
C SER A 64 2.75 10.26 -3.28
N SER A 65 1.48 10.02 -3.64
CA SER A 65 0.33 10.62 -2.96
C SER A 65 0.11 10.05 -1.57
N VAL A 66 0.39 8.76 -1.37
CA VAL A 66 0.35 8.11 -0.05
C VAL A 66 1.45 8.68 0.85
N LEU A 67 2.70 8.72 0.36
CA LEU A 67 3.85 9.19 1.13
C LEU A 67 3.74 10.69 1.50
N SER A 68 3.28 11.53 0.57
CA SER A 68 3.07 12.97 0.82
C SER A 68 1.84 13.27 1.68
N GLY A 69 1.01 12.27 2.00
CA GLY A 69 -0.23 12.45 2.74
C GLY A 69 -1.33 13.16 1.94
N ASN A 70 -1.19 13.30 0.62
CA ASN A 70 -2.26 13.81 -0.25
C ASN A 70 -3.41 12.81 -0.38
N ALA A 71 -3.12 11.50 -0.35
CA ALA A 71 -4.14 10.48 -0.14
C ALA A 71 -4.47 10.38 1.36
N LYS A 72 -5.75 10.30 1.71
CA LYS A 72 -6.21 10.16 3.09
C LYS A 72 -6.75 8.76 3.34
N TYR A 73 -6.36 8.14 4.45
CA TYR A 73 -6.99 6.90 4.87
C TYR A 73 -8.45 7.20 5.25
N HIS A 74 -9.35 6.27 4.94
CA HIS A 74 -10.75 6.32 5.31
C HIS A 74 -10.99 5.64 6.66
N GLU A 75 -10.29 4.54 6.94
CA GLU A 75 -10.48 3.76 8.16
C GLU A 75 -9.16 3.47 8.85
N TRP A 76 -9.17 3.49 10.17
CA TRP A 76 -8.05 3.11 11.03
C TRP A 76 -8.50 2.04 12.03
N ILE A 77 -7.88 0.88 11.95
CA ILE A 77 -8.05 -0.23 12.90
C ILE A 77 -6.87 -0.22 13.88
N LYS A 78 -7.16 0.08 15.14
CA LYS A 78 -6.17 0.10 16.22
C LYS A 78 -5.76 -1.32 16.66
N LYS A 79 -4.60 -1.43 17.30
CA LYS A 79 -4.11 -2.65 17.97
C LYS A 79 -5.17 -3.31 18.84
N GLY A 80 -5.27 -4.64 18.73
CA GLY A 80 -6.21 -5.46 19.49
C GLY A 80 -7.66 -5.41 19.00
N LYS A 81 -7.92 -4.80 17.84
CA LYS A 81 -9.26 -4.79 17.22
C LYS A 81 -9.33 -5.83 16.10
N VAL A 82 -10.57 -6.17 15.74
CA VAL A 82 -10.86 -7.09 14.64
C VAL A 82 -10.68 -6.35 13.31
N CYS A 83 -9.99 -6.98 12.37
CA CYS A 83 -9.79 -6.51 11.01
C CYS A 83 -10.37 -7.54 10.03
N HIS A 84 -11.03 -7.07 8.98
CA HIS A 84 -11.37 -7.91 7.83
C HIS A 84 -10.09 -8.43 7.17
N ASN A 85 -10.12 -9.68 6.71
CA ASN A 85 -9.02 -10.25 5.95
C ASN A 85 -9.25 -10.07 4.44
N TYR A 86 -8.17 -9.87 3.71
CA TYR A 86 -8.19 -9.60 2.29
C TYR A 86 -7.19 -10.52 1.59
N THR A 87 -7.60 -11.19 0.52
CA THR A 87 -6.64 -11.83 -0.39
C THR A 87 -5.91 -10.75 -1.15
N LEU A 88 -4.59 -10.80 -1.14
CA LEU A 88 -3.72 -9.83 -1.77
C LEU A 88 -3.03 -10.48 -2.96
N SER A 89 -3.26 -9.94 -4.16
CA SER A 89 -2.67 -10.48 -5.38
C SER A 89 -1.77 -9.46 -6.06
N LYS A 90 -0.90 -9.97 -6.94
CA LYS A 90 -0.08 -9.11 -7.79
C LYS A 90 -1.01 -8.28 -8.67
N TYR A 91 -0.74 -6.98 -8.78
CA TYR A 91 -1.26 -6.15 -9.86
C TYR A 91 -0.85 -6.74 -11.23
N GLN A 92 -1.78 -7.34 -11.97
CA GLN A 92 -1.48 -7.96 -13.26
C GLN A 92 -1.35 -6.89 -14.36
N GLY A 93 -0.16 -6.83 -14.98
CA GLY A 93 0.09 -6.12 -16.23
C GLY A 93 -0.41 -6.92 -17.44
N TYR A 94 -0.77 -6.19 -18.49
CA TYR A 94 -1.27 -6.67 -19.78
C TYR A 94 -0.43 -7.82 -20.37
N HIS A 95 -1.08 -8.94 -20.73
CA HIS A 95 -0.61 -9.86 -21.76
C HIS A 95 -1.73 -10.02 -22.79
N GLY A 96 -1.53 -9.48 -23.99
CA GLY A 96 -2.36 -9.82 -25.13
C GLY A 96 -2.06 -11.26 -25.56
N THR A 97 -3.08 -12.12 -25.67
CA THR A 97 -3.64 -12.60 -26.95
C THR A 97 -4.80 -13.57 -26.69
N THR A 98 -5.86 -13.35 -27.46
CA THR A 98 -6.89 -14.25 -28.00
C THR A 98 -6.92 -15.71 -27.51
N THR A 99 -7.74 -16.02 -26.49
CA THR A 99 -8.72 -17.14 -26.38
C THR A 99 -8.98 -17.51 -24.91
N GLY A 100 -10.19 -17.17 -24.42
CA GLY A 100 -10.78 -17.65 -23.15
C GLY A 100 -10.40 -16.86 -21.89
N GLN A 101 -10.74 -15.58 -21.70
CA GLN A 101 -12.08 -14.97 -21.81
C GLN A 101 -13.19 -15.85 -21.22
N ILE A 102 -13.23 -15.94 -19.88
CA ILE A 102 -14.46 -16.03 -19.05
C ILE A 102 -14.16 -15.67 -17.57
N LEU A 103 -12.89 -15.71 -17.12
CA LEU A 103 -12.50 -15.38 -15.73
C LEU A 103 -11.66 -14.10 -15.61
N GLY A 104 -12.05 -13.06 -16.37
CA GLY A 104 -11.54 -11.71 -16.18
C GLY A 104 -11.98 -11.17 -14.82
N ARG A 105 -11.22 -11.46 -13.76
CA ARG A 105 -11.34 -10.80 -12.45
C ARG A 105 -10.91 -9.34 -12.62
N VAL A 106 -11.88 -8.53 -13.07
CA VAL A 106 -11.97 -7.07 -13.03
C VAL A 106 -10.63 -6.38 -12.75
N THR A 107 -9.76 -6.40 -13.75
CA THR A 107 -8.47 -5.71 -13.75
C THR A 107 -8.70 -4.28 -14.22
N ARG A 108 -8.67 -3.32 -13.29
CA ARG A 108 -8.06 -2.02 -13.59
C ARG A 108 -6.62 -2.10 -13.06
N PRO A 109 -5.63 -1.81 -13.89
CA PRO A 109 -4.23 -2.11 -13.62
C PRO A 109 -3.68 -1.20 -12.49
N PHE A 110 -2.47 -1.47 -11.98
CA PHE A 110 -1.60 -0.33 -11.63
C PHE A 110 -1.62 0.61 -12.84
N ILE A 111 -1.81 1.91 -12.63
CA ILE A 111 -1.85 2.88 -13.73
C ILE A 111 -0.72 2.58 -14.73
N LYS A 112 -1.04 2.70 -16.02
CA LYS A 112 -0.12 3.02 -17.12
C LYS A 112 1.22 3.60 -16.62
N GLY A 113 2.25 2.76 -16.41
CA GLY A 113 3.64 3.19 -16.34
C GLY A 113 4.40 3.19 -15.00
N GLU A 114 3.86 2.81 -13.84
CA GLU A 114 4.69 2.73 -12.61
C GLU A 114 5.46 1.38 -12.53
N SER A 115 6.74 1.43 -12.83
CA SER A 115 7.72 0.35 -12.70
C SER A 115 8.23 0.22 -11.26
N TYR A 116 8.96 -0.87 -10.96
CA TYR A 116 9.70 -0.96 -9.69
C TYR A 116 10.71 0.19 -9.51
N THR A 117 11.16 0.80 -10.61
CA THR A 117 11.99 2.01 -10.55
C THR A 117 11.20 3.20 -10.03
N ASP A 118 9.93 3.36 -10.43
CA ASP A 118 9.08 4.45 -9.95
C ASP A 118 8.74 4.29 -8.46
N VAL A 119 8.51 3.06 -8.03
CA VAL A 119 8.42 2.68 -6.61
C VAL A 119 9.67 3.10 -5.84
N GLN A 120 10.85 2.72 -6.34
CA GLN A 120 12.12 3.05 -5.66
C GLN A 120 12.34 4.56 -5.64
N ASN A 121 12.07 5.25 -6.75
CA ASN A 121 12.19 6.70 -6.86
C ASN A 121 11.26 7.41 -5.86
N ALA A 122 10.03 6.93 -5.67
CA ALA A 122 9.10 7.53 -4.71
C ALA A 122 9.65 7.42 -3.26
N LEU A 123 10.21 6.28 -2.88
CA LEU A 123 10.83 6.08 -1.56
C LEU A 123 12.09 6.94 -1.39
N ASP A 124 12.97 6.96 -2.39
CA ASP A 124 14.21 7.71 -2.36
C ASP A 124 13.95 9.22 -2.31
N ASN A 125 12.95 9.70 -3.07
CA ASN A 125 12.53 11.09 -3.04
C ASN A 125 11.91 11.48 -1.70
N ALA A 126 11.09 10.61 -1.09
CA ALA A 126 10.52 10.87 0.22
C ALA A 126 11.60 10.95 1.31
N HIS A 127 12.56 10.02 1.29
CA HIS A 127 13.68 10.04 2.22
C HIS A 127 14.56 11.28 2.03
N LYS A 128 14.94 11.60 0.79
CA LYS A 128 15.72 12.80 0.46
C LYS A 128 14.99 14.07 0.89
N HIS A 129 13.68 14.18 0.62
CA HIS A 129 12.88 15.33 1.05
C HIS A 129 12.94 15.54 2.56
N ASN A 130 12.89 14.46 3.35
CA ASN A 130 12.99 14.55 4.80
C ASN A 130 14.40 14.89 5.28
N GLN A 131 15.46 14.42 4.58
CA GLN A 131 16.83 14.85 4.84
C GLN A 131 17.00 16.35 4.55
N ASP A 132 16.52 16.82 3.41
CA ASP A 132 16.56 18.23 3.02
C ASP A 132 15.80 19.08 4.05
N TYR A 133 14.59 18.66 4.46
CA TYR A 133 13.82 19.31 5.52
C TYR A 133 14.59 19.38 6.85
N SER A 134 15.21 18.27 7.27
CA SER A 134 15.96 18.19 8.54
C SER A 134 17.26 19.00 8.53
N SER A 135 17.79 19.32 7.34
CA SER A 135 19.00 20.15 7.17
C SER A 135 18.72 21.66 7.30
N LEU A 136 17.45 22.06 7.28
CA LEU A 136 17.05 23.46 7.41
C LEU A 136 17.23 23.95 8.85
N ASP A 137 18.15 24.89 9.05
CA ASP A 137 18.29 25.63 10.31
C ASP A 137 17.03 26.48 10.61
N PRO A 138 16.26 26.19 11.67
CA PRO A 138 15.06 26.95 12.02
C PRO A 138 15.34 28.39 12.47
N ASN A 139 16.60 28.75 12.75
CA ASN A 139 16.99 30.10 13.13
C ASN A 139 17.41 30.97 11.93
N ASN A 140 17.57 30.38 10.75
CA ASN A 140 17.90 31.12 9.54
C ASN A 140 16.62 31.72 8.89
N PRO A 141 16.54 33.05 8.65
CA PRO A 141 15.34 33.68 8.10
C PRO A 141 14.90 33.17 6.72
N ILE A 142 15.84 32.69 5.88
CA ILE A 142 15.53 32.09 4.58
C ILE A 142 14.91 30.71 4.79
N HIS A 143 15.52 29.90 5.66
CA HIS A 143 15.00 28.56 5.98
C HIS A 143 13.65 28.61 6.68
N GLN A 144 13.39 29.61 7.53
CA GLN A 144 12.06 29.80 8.13
C GLN A 144 10.96 29.97 7.07
N LYS A 145 11.23 30.73 6.00
CA LYS A 145 10.29 30.88 4.88
C LYS A 145 10.10 29.57 4.12
N MET A 146 11.13 28.73 4.02
CA MET A 146 11.03 27.40 3.40
C MET A 146 10.23 26.44 4.28
N LEU A 147 10.53 26.39 5.58
CA LEU A 147 9.83 25.56 6.57
C LEU A 147 8.34 25.90 6.71
N ALA A 148 7.95 27.14 6.41
CA ALA A 148 6.54 27.53 6.34
C ALA A 148 5.78 26.84 5.19
N ASN A 149 6.48 26.47 4.11
CA ASN A 149 5.88 25.95 2.88
C ASN A 149 6.18 24.46 2.63
N ILE A 150 7.19 23.90 3.31
CA ILE A 150 7.60 22.51 3.18
C ILE A 150 7.28 21.78 4.47
N LYS A 151 6.70 20.58 4.37
CA LYS A 151 6.43 19.71 5.51
C LYS A 151 7.13 18.37 5.29
N PRO A 152 7.57 17.69 6.36
CA PRO A 152 8.08 16.34 6.22
C PRO A 152 6.98 15.42 5.67
N VAL A 153 7.41 14.43 4.89
CA VAL A 153 6.55 13.39 4.31
C VAL A 153 6.74 12.08 5.08
N MET A 154 5.86 11.12 4.86
CA MET A 154 5.96 9.82 5.51
C MET A 154 7.20 9.07 5.01
N GLU A 155 8.09 8.67 5.92
CA GLU A 155 9.08 7.62 5.66
C GLU A 155 8.41 6.25 5.85
N ALA A 156 8.53 5.37 4.85
CA ALA A 156 7.95 4.03 4.89
C ALA A 156 8.79 3.03 4.11
N ASP A 157 8.62 1.76 4.44
CA ASP A 157 8.91 0.67 3.50
C ASP A 157 7.67 0.43 2.60
N LEU A 158 7.87 -0.10 1.39
CA LEU A 158 6.79 -0.46 0.48
C LEU A 158 6.77 -1.95 0.19
N LEU A 159 5.66 -2.63 0.49
CA LEU A 159 5.42 -4.02 0.14
C LEU A 159 4.49 -4.14 -1.06
N THR A 160 4.87 -5.00 -2.00
CA THR A 160 4.01 -5.41 -3.12
C THR A 160 3.98 -6.93 -3.27
N ILE A 161 2.86 -7.46 -3.75
CA ILE A 161 2.66 -8.90 -3.92
C ILE A 161 3.34 -9.40 -5.19
N ARG A 162 3.96 -10.57 -5.08
CA ARG A 162 4.57 -11.28 -6.20
C ARG A 162 3.76 -12.53 -6.49
N HIS A 163 3.36 -12.70 -7.74
CA HIS A 163 2.79 -13.96 -8.20
C HIS A 163 3.91 -14.95 -8.54
N ARG A 164 3.81 -16.19 -8.06
CA ARG A 164 4.64 -17.33 -8.45
C ARG A 164 3.71 -18.44 -8.93
N VAL A 165 4.06 -19.06 -10.05
CA VAL A 165 3.26 -20.17 -10.62
C VAL A 165 3.14 -21.28 -9.58
N GLY A 166 1.92 -21.74 -9.34
CA GLY A 166 1.62 -22.80 -8.37
C GLY A 166 1.63 -22.36 -6.90
N LYS A 167 1.61 -21.05 -6.62
CA LYS A 167 1.45 -20.50 -5.26
C LYS A 167 0.17 -19.68 -5.17
N ASP A 168 -0.57 -19.90 -4.09
CA ASP A 168 -1.75 -19.11 -3.77
C ASP A 168 -1.38 -17.69 -3.34
N ASP A 169 -2.26 -16.75 -3.67
CA ASP A 169 -2.14 -15.35 -3.25
C ASP A 169 -2.23 -15.26 -1.71
N PRO A 170 -1.30 -14.56 -1.04
CA PRO A 170 -1.34 -14.41 0.41
C PRO A 170 -2.55 -13.58 0.85
N THR A 171 -3.03 -13.82 2.06
CA THR A 171 -3.97 -12.89 2.71
C THR A 171 -3.23 -11.76 3.45
N LEU A 172 -3.95 -10.71 3.86
CA LEU A 172 -3.38 -9.62 4.67
C LEU A 172 -2.77 -10.16 5.97
N VAL A 173 -3.47 -11.07 6.66
CA VAL A 173 -2.94 -11.68 7.88
C VAL A 173 -1.71 -12.56 7.60
N ASP A 174 -1.65 -13.23 6.45
CA ASP A 174 -0.46 -13.99 6.05
C ASP A 174 0.76 -13.10 5.86
N VAL A 175 0.58 -11.95 5.19
CA VAL A 175 1.64 -10.96 4.98
C VAL A 175 2.15 -10.47 6.33
N ILE A 176 1.23 -10.01 7.19
CA ILE A 176 1.54 -9.47 8.51
C ILE A 176 2.26 -10.53 9.37
N ASN A 177 1.78 -11.78 9.40
CA ASN A 177 2.46 -12.89 10.07
C ASN A 177 3.86 -13.16 9.54
N THR A 178 4.04 -13.08 8.22
CA THR A 178 5.35 -13.31 7.60
C THR A 178 6.34 -12.21 8.01
N LEU A 179 5.89 -10.95 8.08
CA LEU A 179 6.72 -9.83 8.56
C LEU A 179 7.14 -10.07 10.02
N HIS A 180 6.18 -10.39 10.89
CA HIS A 180 6.44 -10.67 12.29
C HIS A 180 7.41 -11.84 12.51
N ALA A 181 7.21 -12.95 11.80
CA ALA A 181 8.11 -14.11 11.85
C ALA A 181 9.54 -13.78 11.40
N ASN A 182 9.71 -12.75 10.56
CA ASN A 182 11.01 -12.26 10.09
C ASN A 182 11.55 -11.08 10.92
N LYS A 183 10.95 -10.79 12.09
CA LYS A 183 11.33 -9.70 13.00
C LYS A 183 11.27 -8.32 12.33
N LEU A 184 10.38 -8.16 11.36
CA LEU A 184 10.04 -6.88 10.76
C LEU A 184 8.78 -6.36 11.45
N HIS A 185 8.94 -5.32 12.26
CA HIS A 185 7.87 -4.71 13.04
C HIS A 185 7.60 -3.32 12.50
N TYR A 186 6.32 -3.03 12.24
CA TYR A 186 5.88 -1.71 11.80
C TYR A 186 4.77 -1.21 12.72
N ASP A 187 4.90 0.02 13.19
CA ASP A 187 3.89 0.66 14.03
C ASP A 187 2.60 0.92 13.24
N ASN A 188 2.75 1.23 11.96
CA ASN A 188 1.66 1.62 11.08
C ASN A 188 1.74 0.88 9.74
N ILE A 189 0.66 0.20 9.37
CA ILE A 189 0.51 -0.48 8.08
C ILE A 189 -0.59 0.22 7.27
N TYR A 190 -0.22 0.80 6.14
CA TYR A 190 -1.10 1.52 5.24
C TYR A 190 -1.47 0.66 4.04
N CYS A 191 -2.74 0.28 3.94
CA CYS A 191 -3.28 -0.60 2.92
C CYS A 191 -3.84 0.19 1.73
N SER A 192 -3.06 0.25 0.65
CA SER A 192 -3.45 0.83 -0.64
C SER A 192 -3.88 -0.28 -1.59
N PHE A 193 -5.11 -0.78 -1.39
CA PHE A 193 -5.71 -1.82 -2.24
C PHE A 193 -7.24 -1.80 -2.15
N CYS A 194 -7.91 -2.46 -3.10
CA CYS A 194 -9.37 -2.62 -3.10
C CYS A 194 -9.86 -3.47 -1.92
N ARG A 195 -11.03 -3.14 -1.37
CA ARG A 195 -11.62 -3.83 -0.22
C ARG A 195 -13.00 -4.42 -0.52
N SER A 196 -13.31 -4.54 -1.80
CA SER A 196 -14.53 -5.13 -2.32
C SER A 196 -14.42 -6.64 -2.45
N GLU A 197 -15.57 -7.32 -2.41
CA GLU A 197 -15.64 -8.75 -2.69
C GLU A 197 -15.59 -9.01 -4.20
N VAL A 198 -15.01 -10.15 -4.58
CA VAL A 198 -15.14 -10.65 -5.94
C VAL A 198 -16.40 -11.52 -5.99
N SER A 199 -17.53 -10.90 -6.36
CA SER A 199 -18.84 -11.56 -6.47
C SER A 199 -19.44 -11.37 -7.86
N LEU A 200 -20.36 -12.25 -8.28
CA LEU A 200 -21.06 -12.13 -9.56
C LEU A 200 -21.80 -10.80 -9.68
N ASN A 201 -22.42 -10.31 -8.60
CA ASN A 201 -23.10 -9.02 -8.59
C ASN A 201 -22.11 -7.86 -8.85
N ASN A 202 -20.95 -7.88 -8.21
CA ASN A 202 -19.91 -6.86 -8.41
C ASN A 202 -19.30 -6.90 -9.81
N ILE A 203 -19.30 -8.08 -10.46
CA ILE A 203 -18.86 -8.24 -11.86
C ILE A 203 -19.92 -7.68 -12.82
N LEU A 204 -21.21 -7.92 -12.56
CA LEU A 204 -22.30 -7.53 -13.44
C LEU A 204 -22.67 -6.05 -13.33
N ILE A 205 -22.70 -5.51 -12.11
CA ILE A 205 -23.22 -4.17 -11.80
C ILE A 205 -22.06 -3.18 -11.56
N GLY A 206 -20.84 -3.69 -11.37
CA GLY A 206 -19.69 -2.91 -10.96
C GLY A 206 -19.63 -2.72 -9.45
N THR A 207 -18.43 -2.44 -8.96
CA THR A 207 -18.19 -2.07 -7.56
C THR A 207 -18.03 -0.55 -7.48
N PRO A 208 -18.65 0.13 -6.49
CA PRO A 208 -18.38 1.55 -6.28
C PRO A 208 -16.89 1.76 -6.02
N SER A 209 -16.33 2.77 -6.68
CA SER A 209 -14.91 3.12 -6.58
C SER A 209 -14.75 4.31 -5.65
N TRP A 210 -13.77 4.25 -4.74
CA TRP A 210 -13.47 5.28 -3.76
C TRP A 210 -12.21 6.06 -4.15
N ASP A 211 -12.30 7.38 -4.21
CA ASP A 211 -11.16 8.26 -4.39
C ASP A 211 -10.64 8.74 -3.04
N SER A 212 -9.45 8.25 -2.67
CA SER A 212 -8.82 8.56 -1.38
C SER A 212 -8.22 9.98 -1.30
N LYS A 213 -8.00 10.65 -2.43
CA LYS A 213 -7.52 12.05 -2.46
C LYS A 213 -8.67 13.01 -2.14
N PHE A 214 -9.87 12.69 -2.60
CA PHE A 214 -11.06 13.52 -2.40
C PHE A 214 -12.04 12.98 -1.34
N GLN A 215 -11.79 11.79 -0.78
CA GLN A 215 -12.64 11.12 0.21
C GLN A 215 -14.11 10.99 -0.24
N ARG A 216 -14.31 10.51 -1.47
CA ARG A 216 -15.66 10.34 -2.05
C ARG A 216 -15.71 9.18 -3.04
N VAL A 217 -16.92 8.76 -3.37
CA VAL A 217 -17.15 7.83 -4.49
C VAL A 217 -16.76 8.52 -5.80
N SER A 218 -15.92 7.86 -6.61
CA SER A 218 -15.60 8.30 -7.97
C SER A 218 -16.65 7.78 -8.94
N HIS A 219 -17.25 8.69 -9.71
CA HIS A 219 -18.11 8.36 -10.83
C HIS A 219 -17.29 7.97 -12.06
#